data_AF-A0A960R466-F1
#
_entry.id   AF-A0A960R466-F1
#
_cell.length_a   1.000
_cell.length_b   1.000
_cell.length_c   1.000
_cell.angle_alpha   90.00
_cell.angle_beta   90.00
_cell.angle_gamma   90.00
#
_symmetry.space_group_name_H-M   'P 1'
#
loop_
_entity.id
_entity.type
_entity.pdbx_description
1 polymer ?
#
loop_
_entity_poly.entity_id
_entity_poly.type
_entity_poly.pdbx_seq_one_letter_code
_entity_poly.pdbx_strand_id
1 'polypeptide(L)'
;MREIIHWHFSEETGCPFWLEWMKEAGWDPKQEIQTYEDIVKFPHFQDEWLRDEKNERFVPNAFKFRPFNVFETGGTTGLPKQRVGWEDYKHDYEQFSDTLSDEFFPKGGNWIMVGPTGPRRLRLAVEHLANFRGGSCYHVDCDPRWVKKLIARKAFEEAERYQAHVMEQAVEIIKHRDIQCIFTTPRLLASIGERISISGHGIKGCFCGGTSMTPEYVRFLQEEVLEDKAQFVPTYGNTLMGLAVSISEELKQNQYSVTYYAP
;
A
#
# COMPACT_ATOMS: atom_id res chain seq x y z
N MET A 1 11.69 7.45 -18.93
CA MET A 1 10.61 6.85 -19.73
C MET A 1 11.14 6.09 -20.94
N ARG A 2 11.79 6.71 -21.95
CA ARG A 2 12.38 5.96 -23.08
C ARG A 2 13.30 4.81 -22.66
N GLU A 3 14.17 5.05 -21.69
CA GLU A 3 15.03 4.01 -21.11
C GLU A 3 14.24 2.82 -20.56
N ILE A 4 13.13 3.06 -19.87
CA ILE A 4 12.24 2.01 -19.33
C ILE A 4 11.54 1.24 -20.46
N ILE A 5 11.09 1.93 -21.51
CA ILE A 5 10.53 1.26 -22.70
C ILE A 5 11.59 0.37 -23.35
N HIS A 6 12.81 0.89 -23.58
CA HIS A 6 13.92 0.10 -24.10
C HIS A 6 14.24 -1.09 -23.20
N TRP A 7 14.24 -0.92 -21.88
CA TRP A 7 14.48 -2.00 -20.94
C TRP A 7 13.43 -3.11 -21.04
N HIS A 8 12.14 -2.78 -21.11
CA HIS A 8 11.07 -3.79 -21.15
C HIS A 8 10.93 -4.49 -22.51
N PHE A 9 11.36 -3.85 -23.61
CA PHE A 9 11.22 -4.36 -24.98
C PHE A 9 12.55 -4.77 -25.65
N SER A 10 13.60 -4.97 -24.86
CA SER A 10 14.88 -5.55 -25.32
C SER A 10 14.98 -7.00 -24.90
N GLU A 11 15.48 -7.88 -25.76
CA GLU A 11 15.56 -9.33 -25.48
C GLU A 11 16.44 -9.66 -24.27
N GLU A 12 17.48 -8.88 -24.03
CA GLU A 12 18.41 -9.07 -22.91
C GLU A 12 17.73 -8.79 -21.54
N THR A 13 16.84 -7.82 -21.49
CA THR A 13 16.35 -7.25 -20.22
C THR A 13 14.86 -7.41 -20.01
N GLY A 14 14.07 -7.48 -21.07
CA GLY A 14 12.61 -7.55 -21.06
C GLY A 14 12.06 -8.88 -20.52
N CYS A 15 10.77 -8.90 -20.20
CA CYS A 15 10.10 -10.14 -19.77
C CYS A 15 9.43 -10.86 -20.95
N PRO A 16 9.28 -12.20 -20.89
CA PRO A 16 8.65 -12.97 -21.96
C PRO A 16 7.30 -12.42 -22.42
N PHE A 17 6.46 -11.98 -21.47
CA PHE A 17 5.13 -11.43 -21.77
C PHE A 17 5.19 -10.24 -22.74
N TRP A 18 5.99 -9.20 -22.41
CA TRP A 18 6.06 -7.99 -23.24
C TRP A 18 6.81 -8.22 -24.56
N LEU A 19 7.80 -9.10 -24.57
CA LEU A 19 8.55 -9.45 -25.79
C LEU A 19 7.68 -10.24 -26.79
N GLU A 20 6.79 -11.11 -26.30
CA GLU A 20 5.81 -11.81 -27.13
C GLU A 20 4.71 -10.86 -27.60
N TRP A 21 4.18 -10.01 -26.71
CA TRP A 21 3.20 -8.99 -27.07
C TRP A 21 3.70 -8.08 -28.20
N MET A 22 4.97 -7.64 -28.16
CA MET A 22 5.56 -6.78 -29.18
C MET A 22 5.57 -7.43 -30.58
N LYS A 23 5.70 -8.76 -30.67
CA LYS A 23 5.68 -9.48 -31.96
C LYS A 23 4.29 -9.45 -32.61
N GLU A 24 3.24 -9.35 -31.80
CA GLU A 24 1.85 -9.30 -32.26
C GLU A 24 1.32 -7.87 -32.43
N ALA A 25 1.95 -6.89 -31.77
CA ALA A 25 1.50 -5.49 -31.78
C ALA A 25 1.53 -4.83 -33.16
N GLY A 26 2.42 -5.29 -34.06
CA GLY A 26 2.60 -4.71 -35.40
C GLY A 26 3.39 -3.41 -35.43
N TRP A 27 3.99 -3.01 -34.30
CA TRP A 27 4.87 -1.85 -34.16
C TRP A 27 5.91 -2.09 -33.06
N ASP A 28 7.03 -1.36 -33.10
CA ASP A 28 8.12 -1.46 -32.11
C ASP A 28 8.02 -0.32 -31.09
N PRO A 29 7.69 -0.59 -29.81
CA PRO A 29 7.60 0.45 -28.80
C PRO A 29 8.88 1.25 -28.59
N LYS A 30 10.04 0.67 -28.85
CA LYS A 30 11.33 1.38 -28.73
C LYS A 30 11.46 2.52 -29.74
N GLN A 31 10.80 2.39 -30.88
CA GLN A 31 10.84 3.39 -31.95
C GLN A 31 9.68 4.37 -31.83
N GLU A 32 8.49 3.86 -31.48
CA GLU A 32 7.24 4.62 -31.52
C GLU A 32 6.94 5.44 -30.26
N ILE A 33 7.58 5.14 -29.12
CA ILE A 33 7.38 5.85 -27.85
C ILE A 33 8.56 6.78 -27.57
N GLN A 34 8.38 8.07 -27.86
CA GLN A 34 9.41 9.09 -27.68
C GLN A 34 9.05 10.10 -26.58
N THR A 35 7.77 10.34 -26.36
CA THR A 35 7.23 11.22 -25.32
C THR A 35 6.17 10.52 -24.46
N TYR A 36 5.69 11.19 -23.40
CA TYR A 36 4.66 10.61 -22.53
C TYR A 36 3.31 10.53 -23.26
N GLU A 37 3.05 11.44 -24.18
CA GLU A 37 1.85 11.46 -25.01
C GLU A 37 1.76 10.20 -25.89
N ASP A 38 2.89 9.64 -26.31
CA ASP A 38 2.92 8.42 -27.13
C ASP A 38 2.43 7.17 -26.40
N ILE A 39 2.41 7.17 -25.06
CA ILE A 39 2.00 6.01 -24.24
C ILE A 39 0.57 5.57 -24.59
N VAL A 40 -0.28 6.49 -25.06
CA VAL A 40 -1.65 6.20 -25.50
C VAL A 40 -1.73 5.22 -26.69
N LYS A 41 -0.60 4.96 -27.38
CA LYS A 41 -0.52 3.92 -28.41
C LYS A 41 -0.66 2.50 -27.84
N PHE A 42 -0.31 2.30 -26.57
CA PHE A 42 -0.59 1.03 -25.92
C PHE A 42 -2.11 0.87 -25.71
N PRO A 43 -2.69 -0.29 -26.04
CA PRO A 43 -4.06 -0.58 -25.67
C PRO A 43 -4.19 -0.59 -24.15
N HIS A 44 -5.43 -0.47 -23.66
CA HIS A 44 -5.70 -0.66 -22.24
C HIS A 44 -5.19 -2.04 -21.78
N PHE A 45 -4.45 -2.04 -20.67
CA PHE A 45 -3.94 -3.26 -20.07
C PHE A 45 -5.10 -4.15 -19.61
N GLN A 46 -5.11 -5.41 -20.05
CA GLN A 46 -6.13 -6.37 -19.65
C GLN A 46 -5.71 -6.97 -18.31
N ASP A 47 -6.37 -6.53 -17.24
CA ASP A 47 -5.94 -6.84 -15.89
C ASP A 47 -6.23 -8.29 -15.46
N GLU A 48 -7.02 -9.01 -16.25
CA GLU A 48 -7.28 -10.44 -16.12
C GLU A 48 -6.04 -11.30 -16.40
N TRP A 49 -5.09 -10.82 -17.22
CA TRP A 49 -3.82 -11.52 -17.44
C TRP A 49 -3.08 -11.80 -16.13
N LEU A 50 -3.19 -10.90 -15.16
CA LEU A 50 -2.58 -11.06 -13.84
C LEU A 50 -3.23 -12.14 -12.97
N ARG A 51 -4.31 -12.78 -13.43
CA ARG A 51 -4.97 -13.92 -12.77
C ARG A 51 -4.55 -15.24 -13.39
N ASP A 52 -4.47 -15.25 -14.72
CA ASP A 52 -4.43 -16.48 -15.50
C ASP A 52 -3.01 -16.81 -15.99
N GLU A 53 -2.17 -15.80 -16.19
CA GLU A 53 -0.80 -15.99 -16.67
C GLU A 53 0.14 -16.50 -15.58
N LYS A 54 1.11 -17.30 -16.00
CA LYS A 54 2.21 -17.71 -15.11
C LYS A 54 3.05 -16.50 -14.73
N ASN A 55 3.30 -16.33 -13.44
CA ASN A 55 4.11 -15.24 -12.88
C ASN A 55 5.48 -15.11 -13.56
N GLU A 56 6.09 -16.23 -13.97
CA GLU A 56 7.38 -16.28 -14.66
C GLU A 56 7.39 -15.56 -16.01
N ARG A 57 6.23 -15.41 -16.69
CA ARG A 57 6.16 -14.63 -17.94
C ARG A 57 6.39 -13.14 -17.70
N PHE A 58 6.14 -12.65 -16.48
CA PHE A 58 6.39 -11.27 -16.10
C PHE A 58 7.79 -11.05 -15.52
N VAL A 59 8.63 -12.09 -15.41
CA VAL A 59 10.00 -11.96 -14.92
C VAL A 59 10.90 -11.42 -16.03
N PRO A 60 11.52 -10.23 -15.87
CA PRO A 60 12.47 -9.70 -16.83
C PRO A 60 13.70 -10.61 -16.95
N ASN A 61 14.24 -10.77 -18.16
CA ASN A 61 15.43 -11.61 -18.42
C ASN A 61 16.65 -11.16 -17.61
N ALA A 62 16.76 -9.86 -17.31
CA ALA A 62 17.78 -9.32 -16.41
C ALA A 62 17.72 -9.89 -14.97
N PHE A 63 16.57 -10.44 -14.56
CA PHE A 63 16.37 -11.07 -13.24
C PHE A 63 16.14 -12.58 -13.35
N LYS A 64 16.50 -13.19 -14.48
CA LYS A 64 16.33 -14.63 -14.68
C LYS A 64 16.99 -15.42 -13.56
N PHE A 65 16.29 -16.45 -13.09
CA PHE A 65 16.68 -17.31 -11.96
C PHE A 65 16.72 -16.65 -10.58
N ARG A 66 16.52 -15.33 -10.47
CA ARG A 66 16.35 -14.67 -9.18
C ARG A 66 14.94 -14.94 -8.64
N PRO A 67 14.79 -15.48 -7.42
CA PRO A 67 13.48 -15.62 -6.78
C PRO A 67 12.80 -14.25 -6.65
N PHE A 68 11.47 -14.22 -6.81
CA PHE A 68 10.65 -13.01 -6.72
C PHE A 68 9.59 -13.14 -5.63
N ASN A 69 9.11 -12.01 -5.12
CA ASN A 69 7.93 -11.95 -4.28
C ASN A 69 6.66 -12.00 -5.15
N VAL A 70 5.61 -12.63 -4.62
CA VAL A 70 4.27 -12.63 -5.22
C VAL A 70 3.35 -11.81 -4.34
N PHE A 71 2.71 -10.78 -4.91
CA PHE A 71 1.75 -9.93 -4.22
C PHE A 71 0.38 -10.04 -4.83
N GLU A 72 -0.64 -10.05 -3.97
CA GLU A 72 -2.03 -10.21 -4.37
C GLU A 72 -2.87 -8.96 -4.13
N THR A 73 -3.68 -8.61 -5.12
CA THR A 73 -4.68 -7.54 -5.01
C THR A 73 -5.83 -7.93 -4.07
N GLY A 74 -6.65 -6.93 -3.73
CA GLY A 74 -7.77 -7.05 -2.78
C GLY A 74 -8.77 -8.18 -3.09
N GLY A 75 -8.88 -8.60 -4.35
CA GLY A 75 -9.95 -9.50 -4.81
C GLY A 75 -11.34 -8.87 -4.67
N THR A 76 -11.47 -7.55 -4.85
CA THR A 76 -12.77 -6.86 -4.83
C THR A 76 -13.62 -7.24 -6.04
N THR A 77 -13.00 -7.54 -7.18
CA THR A 77 -13.66 -7.90 -8.45
C THR A 77 -13.51 -9.39 -8.79
N GLY A 78 -13.50 -10.28 -7.79
CA GLY A 78 -13.35 -11.73 -7.97
C GLY A 78 -12.00 -12.26 -7.45
N LEU A 79 -11.42 -13.25 -8.14
CA LEU A 79 -10.12 -13.83 -7.77
C LEU A 79 -9.05 -12.73 -7.57
N PRO A 80 -8.14 -12.85 -6.60
CA PRO A 80 -7.02 -11.93 -6.50
C PRO A 80 -6.15 -11.98 -7.76
N LYS A 81 -5.68 -10.81 -8.21
CA LYS A 81 -4.64 -10.70 -9.25
C LYS A 81 -3.28 -10.80 -8.58
N GLN A 82 -2.33 -11.43 -9.24
CA GLN A 82 -0.95 -11.57 -8.79
C GLN A 82 -0.02 -10.64 -9.57
N ARG A 83 0.97 -10.08 -8.87
CA ARG A 83 2.13 -9.43 -9.49
C ARG A 83 3.40 -9.98 -8.86
N VAL A 84 4.48 -9.94 -9.63
CA VAL A 84 5.82 -10.22 -9.14
C VAL A 84 6.56 -8.94 -8.75
N GLY A 85 7.55 -9.05 -7.87
CA GLY A 85 8.40 -7.94 -7.44
C GLY A 85 9.65 -8.40 -6.71
N TRP A 86 10.58 -7.48 -6.46
CA TRP A 86 11.84 -7.76 -5.74
C TRP A 86 12.11 -6.70 -4.68
N GLU A 87 12.42 -5.48 -5.13
CA GLU A 87 12.84 -4.38 -4.26
C GLU A 87 12.03 -3.10 -4.53
N ASP A 88 11.05 -3.16 -5.44
CA ASP A 88 10.26 -1.99 -5.82
C ASP A 88 9.49 -1.41 -4.63
N TYR A 89 9.03 -2.27 -3.72
CA TYR A 89 8.35 -1.89 -2.48
C TYR A 89 9.29 -1.24 -1.45
N LYS A 90 10.60 -1.46 -1.58
CA LYS A 90 11.59 -0.82 -0.72
C LYS A 90 11.86 0.57 -1.24
N HIS A 91 12.08 0.69 -2.55
CA HIS A 91 12.39 1.97 -3.17
C HIS A 91 11.29 3.01 -2.98
N ASP A 92 10.03 2.69 -3.27
CA ASP A 92 8.93 3.64 -3.09
C ASP A 92 8.69 4.00 -1.62
N TYR A 93 8.94 3.09 -0.68
CA TYR A 93 8.82 3.40 0.76
C TYR A 93 10.04 4.14 1.33
N GLU A 94 11.23 3.98 0.75
CA GLU A 94 12.39 4.82 1.06
C GLU A 94 12.16 6.26 0.59
N GLN A 95 11.61 6.45 -0.62
CA GLN A 95 11.19 7.77 -1.10
C GLN A 95 10.06 8.34 -0.22
N PHE A 96 9.07 7.51 0.15
CA PHE A 96 8.03 7.93 1.09
C PHE A 96 8.59 8.34 2.45
N SER A 97 9.64 7.66 2.94
CA SER A 97 10.31 8.04 4.19
C SER A 97 10.80 9.49 4.16
N ASP A 98 11.22 10.01 3.00
CA ASP A 98 11.70 11.39 2.87
C ASP A 98 10.58 12.42 3.01
N THR A 99 9.31 12.02 2.82
CA THR A 99 8.15 12.90 3.02
C THR A 99 7.60 12.85 4.45
N LEU A 100 8.13 11.97 5.31
CA LEU A 100 7.67 11.81 6.70
C LEU A 100 8.50 12.68 7.65
N SER A 101 7.83 13.51 8.44
CA SER A 101 8.47 14.33 9.47
C SER A 101 9.13 13.46 10.55
N ASP A 102 10.37 13.79 10.92
CA ASP A 102 11.06 13.13 12.04
C ASP A 102 10.44 13.47 13.41
N GLU A 103 9.62 14.52 13.50
CA GLU A 103 8.86 14.85 14.73
C GLU A 103 7.78 13.80 15.01
N PHE A 104 6.99 13.47 13.98
CA PHE A 104 5.83 12.59 14.08
C PHE A 104 6.12 11.14 13.71
N PHE A 105 7.15 10.90 12.89
CA PHE A 105 7.62 9.57 12.50
C PHE A 105 9.10 9.41 12.88
N PRO A 106 9.47 9.49 14.17
CA PRO A 106 10.87 9.55 14.60
C PRO A 106 11.70 8.37 14.11
N LYS A 107 12.94 8.65 13.72
CA LYS A 107 13.93 7.60 13.45
C LYS A 107 14.16 6.79 14.73
N GLY A 108 14.28 5.47 14.60
CA GLY A 108 14.37 4.54 15.73
C GLY A 108 13.03 4.16 16.38
N GLY A 109 11.94 4.88 16.06
CA GLY A 109 10.63 4.60 16.64
C GLY A 109 10.01 3.33 16.11
N ASN A 110 9.45 2.49 16.99
CA ASN A 110 8.78 1.26 16.55
C ASN A 110 7.40 1.55 15.94
N TRP A 111 7.00 0.66 15.04
CA TRP A 111 5.78 0.74 14.26
C TRP A 111 4.85 -0.41 14.61
N ILE A 112 3.55 -0.20 14.47
CA ILE A 112 2.58 -1.29 14.36
C ILE A 112 1.83 -1.21 13.02
N MET A 113 1.76 -2.32 12.31
CA MET A 113 0.94 -2.49 11.12
C MET A 113 -0.37 -3.19 11.50
N VAL A 114 -1.47 -2.42 11.51
CA VAL A 114 -2.83 -2.95 11.75
C VAL A 114 -3.55 -3.08 10.42
N GLY A 115 -3.37 -4.21 9.76
CA GLY A 115 -3.93 -4.45 8.44
C GLY A 115 -3.56 -5.81 7.88
N PRO A 116 -3.91 -6.09 6.62
CA PRO A 116 -3.67 -7.40 6.03
C PRO A 116 -2.19 -7.64 5.79
N THR A 117 -1.70 -8.77 6.30
CA THR A 117 -0.32 -9.22 6.17
C THR A 117 -0.18 -10.16 4.96
N GLY A 118 0.03 -11.46 5.18
CA GLY A 118 -0.02 -12.53 4.16
C GLY A 118 0.52 -12.15 2.77
N PRO A 119 -0.30 -12.30 1.70
CA PRO A 119 0.13 -12.05 0.32
C PRO A 119 0.14 -10.56 -0.06
N ARG A 120 0.04 -9.63 0.90
CA ARG A 120 -0.01 -8.19 0.59
C ARG A 120 1.39 -7.61 0.50
N ARG A 121 1.63 -6.85 -0.57
CA ARG A 121 2.81 -5.98 -0.72
C ARG A 121 3.03 -5.09 0.50
N LEU A 122 1.94 -4.55 1.02
CA LEU A 122 1.90 -3.58 2.11
C LEU A 122 2.61 -4.07 3.38
N ARG A 123 2.54 -5.37 3.69
CA ARG A 123 3.24 -5.95 4.85
C ARG A 123 4.74 -5.70 4.77
N LEU A 124 5.35 -6.19 3.69
CA LEU A 124 6.78 -6.05 3.46
C LEU A 124 7.20 -4.58 3.38
N ALA A 125 6.34 -3.74 2.81
CA ALA A 125 6.65 -2.34 2.60
C ALA A 125 6.63 -1.50 3.89
N VAL A 126 5.60 -1.66 4.73
CA VAL A 126 5.54 -1.00 6.05
C VAL A 126 6.64 -1.52 6.97
N GLU A 127 6.89 -2.84 6.97
CA GLU A 127 7.97 -3.44 7.75
C GLU A 127 9.34 -2.90 7.30
N HIS A 128 9.57 -2.80 5.98
CA HIS A 128 10.78 -2.21 5.45
C HIS A 128 10.93 -0.74 5.82
N LEU A 129 9.87 0.07 5.71
CA LEU A 129 9.89 1.48 6.09
C LEU A 129 10.28 1.68 7.56
N ALA A 130 9.69 0.88 8.46
CA ALA A 130 10.03 0.92 9.88
C ALA A 130 11.53 0.62 10.07
N ASN A 131 12.03 -0.47 9.48
CA ASN A 131 13.41 -0.90 9.59
C ASN A 131 14.39 0.13 8.97
N PHE A 132 14.04 0.69 7.81
CA PHE A 132 14.82 1.72 7.13
C PHE A 132 14.92 3.00 7.96
N ARG A 133 13.85 3.35 8.68
CA ARG A 133 13.85 4.44 9.65
C ARG A 133 14.45 4.04 11.01
N GLY A 134 14.94 2.81 11.17
CA GLY A 134 15.68 2.34 12.35
C GLY A 134 14.82 1.73 13.47
N GLY A 135 13.52 1.56 13.26
CA GLY A 135 12.60 0.94 14.24
C GLY A 135 12.17 -0.47 13.87
N SER A 136 11.57 -1.20 14.81
CA SER A 136 10.96 -2.51 14.54
C SER A 136 9.49 -2.39 14.15
N CYS A 137 8.94 -3.35 13.40
CA CYS A 137 7.52 -3.37 13.01
C CYS A 137 6.76 -4.55 13.65
N TYR A 138 5.74 -4.23 14.43
CA TYR A 138 4.80 -5.18 15.03
C TYR A 138 3.59 -5.39 14.11
N HIS A 139 2.98 -6.56 14.19
CA HIS A 139 1.91 -6.98 13.29
C HIS A 139 0.74 -7.58 14.07
N VAL A 140 -0.43 -7.57 13.43
CA VAL A 140 -1.63 -8.31 13.88
C VAL A 140 -2.05 -9.30 12.80
N ASP A 141 -2.80 -10.33 13.20
CA ASP A 141 -3.46 -11.23 12.26
C ASP A 141 -4.78 -10.62 11.78
N CYS A 142 -4.84 -10.32 10.48
CA CYS A 142 -6.01 -9.71 9.85
C CYS A 142 -6.23 -10.27 8.44
N ASP A 143 -7.33 -11.01 8.27
CA ASP A 143 -7.79 -11.57 7.00
C ASP A 143 -9.01 -10.79 6.46
N PRO A 144 -8.79 -9.80 5.57
CA PRO A 144 -9.88 -9.06 4.96
C PRO A 144 -10.67 -9.89 3.94
N ARG A 145 -10.14 -11.02 3.45
CA ARG A 145 -10.89 -11.91 2.55
C ARG A 145 -11.97 -12.64 3.30
N TRP A 146 -11.69 -13.06 4.53
CA TRP A 146 -12.71 -13.61 5.42
C TRP A 146 -13.80 -12.58 5.72
N VAL A 147 -13.42 -11.36 6.10
CA VAL A 147 -14.38 -10.26 6.35
C VAL A 147 -15.28 -10.01 5.14
N LYS A 148 -14.72 -10.02 3.91
CA LYS A 148 -15.53 -9.89 2.69
C LYS A 148 -16.54 -11.02 2.52
N LYS A 149 -16.18 -12.28 2.82
CA LYS A 149 -17.12 -13.41 2.77
C LYS A 149 -18.24 -13.24 3.78
N LEU A 150 -17.94 -12.77 4.99
CA LEU A 150 -18.93 -12.46 6.02
C LEU A 150 -19.92 -11.38 5.55
N ILE A 151 -19.41 -10.27 5.02
CA ILE A 151 -20.24 -9.17 4.49
C ILE A 151 -21.10 -9.66 3.32
N ALA A 152 -20.52 -10.42 2.38
CA ALA A 152 -21.25 -10.93 1.22
C ALA A 152 -22.43 -11.84 1.59
N ARG A 153 -22.30 -12.63 2.67
CA ARG A 153 -23.37 -13.48 3.20
C ARG A 153 -24.24 -12.79 4.26
N LYS A 154 -24.08 -11.47 4.46
CA LYS A 154 -24.80 -10.65 5.45
C LYS A 154 -24.60 -11.08 6.92
N ALA A 155 -23.47 -11.73 7.22
CA ALA A 155 -23.05 -12.10 8.57
C ALA A 155 -22.32 -10.91 9.24
N PHE A 156 -23.05 -9.82 9.48
CA PHE A 156 -22.48 -8.55 9.93
C PHE A 156 -21.98 -8.61 11.37
N GLU A 157 -22.70 -9.30 12.26
CA GLU A 157 -22.31 -9.47 13.65
C GLU A 157 -20.97 -10.20 13.76
N GLU A 158 -20.75 -11.22 12.95
CA GLU A 158 -19.47 -11.95 12.90
C GLU A 158 -18.35 -11.09 12.31
N ALA A 159 -18.66 -10.20 11.36
CA ALA A 159 -17.69 -9.25 10.83
C ALA A 159 -17.27 -8.23 11.90
N GLU A 160 -18.21 -7.77 12.72
CA GLU A 160 -17.95 -6.89 13.87
C GLU A 160 -17.14 -7.59 14.96
N ARG A 161 -17.49 -8.85 15.29
CA ARG A 161 -16.70 -9.67 16.22
C ARG A 161 -15.28 -9.91 15.71
N TYR A 162 -15.11 -10.15 14.41
CA TYR A 162 -13.79 -10.28 13.81
C TYR A 162 -13.00 -8.96 13.87
N GLN A 163 -13.64 -7.83 13.57
CA GLN A 163 -13.02 -6.51 13.72
C GLN A 163 -12.56 -6.28 15.16
N ALA A 164 -13.43 -6.54 16.16
CA ALA A 164 -13.09 -6.40 17.57
C ALA A 164 -11.88 -7.27 17.96
N HIS A 165 -11.83 -8.52 17.50
CA HIS A 165 -10.69 -9.41 17.71
C HIS A 165 -9.37 -8.84 17.15
N VAL A 166 -9.38 -8.26 15.96
CA VAL A 166 -8.19 -7.60 15.39
C VAL A 166 -7.78 -6.37 16.20
N MET A 167 -8.76 -5.60 16.70
CA MET A 167 -8.48 -4.42 17.54
C MET A 167 -7.91 -4.80 18.90
N GLU A 168 -8.37 -5.89 19.51
CA GLU A 168 -7.82 -6.41 20.76
C GLU A 168 -6.33 -6.73 20.62
N GLN A 169 -5.92 -7.40 19.54
CA GLN A 169 -4.50 -7.64 19.26
C GLN A 169 -3.70 -6.34 19.18
N ALA A 170 -4.19 -5.35 18.43
CA ALA A 170 -3.51 -4.07 18.24
C ALA A 170 -3.40 -3.29 19.56
N VAL A 171 -4.49 -3.18 20.32
CA VAL A 171 -4.55 -2.45 21.59
C VAL A 171 -3.60 -3.08 22.61
N GLU A 172 -3.55 -4.40 22.72
CA GLU A 172 -2.65 -5.07 23.66
C GLU A 172 -1.17 -4.84 23.33
N ILE A 173 -0.81 -4.81 22.03
CA ILE A 173 0.55 -4.44 21.60
C ILE A 173 0.83 -2.98 21.96
N ILE A 174 -0.07 -2.04 21.60
CA ILE A 174 0.11 -0.61 21.85
C ILE A 174 0.25 -0.30 23.34
N LYS A 175 -0.49 -0.98 24.22
CA LYS A 175 -0.40 -0.78 25.67
C LYS A 175 0.91 -1.26 26.29
N HIS A 176 1.52 -2.30 25.73
CA HIS A 176 2.63 -3.03 26.37
C HIS A 176 3.96 -2.92 25.64
N ARG A 177 4.01 -2.17 24.53
CA ARG A 177 5.22 -1.93 23.73
C ARG A 177 5.35 -0.44 23.48
N ASP A 178 6.59 0.02 23.34
CA ASP A 178 6.87 1.39 22.93
C ASP A 178 6.65 1.52 21.42
N ILE A 179 5.46 1.97 21.02
CA ILE A 179 5.03 2.15 19.63
C ILE A 179 4.83 3.65 19.37
N GLN A 180 5.52 4.17 18.36
CA GLN A 180 5.48 5.59 18.00
C GLN A 180 4.77 5.85 16.67
N CYS A 181 4.66 4.83 15.81
CA CYS A 181 4.04 4.97 14.49
C CYS A 181 3.01 3.86 14.26
N ILE A 182 1.91 4.18 13.59
CA ILE A 182 0.92 3.19 13.18
C ILE A 182 0.67 3.26 11.68
N PHE A 183 0.67 2.10 11.04
CA PHE A 183 -0.02 1.91 9.77
C PHE A 183 -1.38 1.26 10.02
N THR A 184 -2.44 1.81 9.43
CA THR A 184 -3.78 1.20 9.48
C THR A 184 -4.68 1.70 8.35
N THR A 185 -5.96 1.34 8.38
CA THR A 185 -7.00 1.85 7.46
C THR A 185 -8.01 2.72 8.22
N PRO A 186 -8.73 3.64 7.56
CA PRO A 186 -9.61 4.61 8.22
C PRO A 186 -10.58 4.01 9.24
N ARG A 187 -11.27 2.93 8.86
CA ARG A 187 -12.24 2.24 9.73
C ARG A 187 -11.58 1.58 10.94
N LEU A 188 -10.41 0.97 10.75
CA LEU A 188 -9.68 0.32 11.84
C LEU A 188 -9.10 1.39 12.77
N LEU A 189 -8.61 2.52 12.24
CA LEU A 189 -8.12 3.64 13.04
C LEU A 189 -9.20 4.17 14.00
N ALA A 190 -10.39 4.47 13.47
CA ALA A 190 -11.52 4.90 14.28
C ALA A 190 -11.87 3.87 15.38
N SER A 191 -11.86 2.58 15.04
CA SER A 191 -12.17 1.50 15.98
C SER A 191 -11.11 1.32 17.09
N ILE A 192 -9.84 1.62 16.81
CA ILE A 192 -8.81 1.70 17.87
C ILE A 192 -9.09 2.90 18.78
N GLY A 193 -9.41 4.06 18.20
CA GLY A 193 -9.73 5.29 18.93
C GLY A 193 -10.92 5.18 19.89
N GLU A 194 -11.89 4.32 19.59
CA GLU A 194 -13.00 3.99 20.50
C GLU A 194 -12.54 3.25 21.77
N ARG A 195 -11.37 2.60 21.74
CA ARG A 195 -10.87 1.72 22.81
C ARG A 195 -9.78 2.37 23.64
N ILE A 196 -8.93 3.18 23.01
CA ILE A 196 -7.80 3.86 23.64
C ILE A 196 -7.56 5.23 22.99
N SER A 197 -7.00 6.15 23.75
CA SER A 197 -6.35 7.34 23.18
C SER A 197 -5.08 6.90 22.46
N ILE A 198 -5.06 7.00 21.13
CA ILE A 198 -3.93 6.57 20.29
C ILE A 198 -2.69 7.39 20.62
N SER A 199 -2.82 8.71 20.59
CA SER A 199 -1.73 9.63 20.91
C SER A 199 -1.36 9.60 22.39
N GLY A 200 -2.32 9.34 23.29
CA GLY A 200 -2.07 9.14 24.72
C GLY A 200 -1.21 7.91 25.06
N HIS A 201 -1.10 6.94 24.14
CA HIS A 201 -0.20 5.78 24.28
C HIS A 201 1.14 5.97 23.53
N GLY A 202 1.49 7.19 23.14
CA GLY A 202 2.80 7.51 22.58
C GLY A 202 2.91 7.44 21.05
N ILE A 203 1.83 7.08 20.35
CA ILE A 203 1.80 7.13 18.88
C ILE A 203 1.78 8.58 18.42
N LYS A 204 2.75 8.95 17.58
CA LYS A 204 2.96 10.30 17.06
C LYS A 204 2.57 10.43 15.58
N GLY A 205 2.62 9.34 14.83
CA GLY A 205 2.37 9.36 13.38
C GLY A 205 1.44 8.23 12.96
N CYS A 206 0.45 8.55 12.13
CA CYS A 206 -0.47 7.60 11.53
C CYS A 206 -0.38 7.65 10.00
N PHE A 207 0.30 6.68 9.42
CA PHE A 207 0.23 6.41 7.98
C PHE A 207 -1.05 5.61 7.71
N CYS A 208 -2.04 6.25 7.09
CA CYS A 208 -3.36 5.65 6.87
C CYS A 208 -3.56 5.30 5.39
N GLY A 209 -3.70 4.00 5.11
CA GLY A 209 -3.94 3.49 3.77
C GLY A 209 -5.43 3.21 3.50
N GLY A 210 -5.93 3.59 2.33
CA GLY A 210 -7.26 3.18 1.87
C GLY A 210 -8.03 4.29 1.15
N THR A 211 -9.16 3.94 0.54
CA THR A 211 -9.92 4.85 -0.32
C THR A 211 -11.18 5.43 0.33
N SER A 212 -11.51 5.02 1.55
CA SER A 212 -12.69 5.50 2.29
C SER A 212 -12.35 6.73 3.13
N MET A 213 -12.06 7.85 2.46
CA MET A 213 -11.61 9.10 3.09
C MET A 213 -12.38 10.29 2.52
N THR A 214 -13.63 10.48 2.95
CA THR A 214 -14.33 11.75 2.68
C THR A 214 -13.72 12.86 3.54
N PRO A 215 -13.83 14.14 3.15
CA PRO A 215 -13.27 15.23 3.93
C PRO A 215 -13.74 15.25 5.39
N GLU A 216 -15.02 14.98 5.65
CA GLU A 216 -15.57 14.94 7.01
C GLU A 216 -14.97 13.80 7.82
N TYR A 217 -14.73 12.65 7.20
CA TYR A 217 -14.15 11.50 7.90
C TYR A 217 -12.66 11.71 8.16
N VAL A 218 -11.93 12.31 7.22
CA VAL A 218 -10.52 12.72 7.46
C VAL A 218 -10.43 13.72 8.59
N ARG A 219 -11.33 14.71 8.63
CA ARG A 219 -11.43 15.65 9.74
C ARG A 219 -11.65 14.94 11.07
N PHE A 220 -12.62 14.03 11.13
CA PHE A 220 -12.90 13.23 12.32
C PHE A 220 -11.68 12.41 12.77
N LEU A 221 -10.98 11.76 11.84
CA LEU A 221 -9.79 10.97 12.18
C LEU A 221 -8.65 11.83 12.73
N GLN A 222 -8.43 13.01 12.16
CA GLN A 222 -7.38 13.94 12.58
C GLN A 222 -7.73 14.64 13.91
N GLU A 223 -8.90 15.27 14.00
CA GLU A 223 -9.29 16.11 15.15
C GLU A 223 -9.70 15.26 16.36
N GLU A 224 -10.49 14.21 16.16
CA GLU A 224 -11.11 13.46 17.26
C GLU A 224 -10.32 12.18 17.61
N VAL A 225 -9.93 11.40 16.60
CA VAL A 225 -9.28 10.09 16.83
C VAL A 225 -7.79 10.22 17.14
N LEU A 226 -7.09 11.10 16.43
CA LEU A 226 -5.67 11.41 16.65
C LEU A 226 -5.46 12.63 17.55
N GLU A 227 -6.54 13.26 17.99
CA GLU A 227 -6.59 14.36 18.97
C GLU A 227 -5.76 15.59 18.56
N ASP A 228 -5.51 15.80 17.26
CA ASP A 228 -4.55 16.78 16.74
C ASP A 228 -3.12 16.66 17.32
N LYS A 229 -2.80 15.53 17.96
CA LYS A 229 -1.49 15.27 18.59
C LYS A 229 -0.61 14.34 17.76
N ALA A 230 -1.23 13.50 16.96
CA ALA A 230 -0.53 12.64 16.01
C ALA A 230 -0.78 13.11 14.58
N GLN A 231 0.25 13.08 13.73
CA GLN A 231 0.12 13.49 12.33
C GLN A 231 -0.59 12.39 11.53
N PHE A 232 -1.73 12.72 10.94
CA PHE A 232 -2.41 11.88 9.97
C PHE A 232 -1.78 12.04 8.59
N VAL A 233 -1.28 10.95 8.02
CA VAL A 233 -0.72 10.89 6.66
C VAL A 233 -1.62 9.99 5.81
N PRO A 234 -2.62 10.55 5.09
CA PRO A 234 -3.41 9.82 4.12
C PRO A 234 -2.52 9.33 2.99
N THR A 235 -2.71 8.08 2.57
CA THR A 235 -1.92 7.49 1.50
C THR A 235 -2.77 6.54 0.67
N TYR A 236 -2.70 6.72 -0.64
CA TYR A 236 -3.33 5.84 -1.60
C TYR A 236 -2.35 4.72 -1.98
N GLY A 237 -2.60 3.53 -1.44
CA GLY A 237 -1.84 2.34 -1.81
C GLY A 237 -2.51 1.58 -2.96
N ASN A 238 -1.73 1.24 -3.98
CA ASN A 238 -2.15 0.37 -5.08
C ASN A 238 -1.17 -0.81 -5.20
N THR A 239 -1.68 -2.04 -5.04
CA THR A 239 -0.82 -3.23 -5.14
C THR A 239 -0.05 -3.27 -6.44
N LEU A 240 -0.59 -2.81 -7.57
CA LEU A 240 0.06 -2.84 -8.88
C LEU A 240 1.03 -1.68 -9.11
N MET A 241 0.73 -0.49 -8.59
CA MET A 241 1.42 0.75 -8.98
C MET A 241 2.25 1.42 -7.89
N GLY A 242 2.21 0.93 -6.65
CA GLY A 242 2.97 1.55 -5.55
C GLY A 242 2.08 2.30 -4.57
N LEU A 243 2.54 3.45 -4.11
CA LEU A 243 1.80 4.35 -3.24
C LEU A 243 1.80 5.78 -3.81
N ALA A 244 0.81 6.57 -3.41
CA ALA A 244 0.77 8.01 -3.62
C ALA A 244 0.41 8.68 -2.29
N VAL A 245 1.11 9.74 -1.93
CA VAL A 245 1.05 10.38 -0.62
C VAL A 245 0.23 11.66 -0.68
N SER A 246 -0.42 12.00 0.43
CA SER A 246 -1.02 13.33 0.60
C SER A 246 -0.10 14.22 1.44
N ILE A 247 -0.19 15.54 1.21
CA ILE A 247 0.54 16.54 1.97
C ILE A 247 -0.28 16.86 3.23
N SER A 248 0.18 16.37 4.37
CA SER A 248 -0.60 16.36 5.61
C SER A 248 -0.86 17.77 6.14
N GLU A 249 0.09 18.66 5.94
CA GLU A 249 0.04 20.08 6.35
C GLU A 249 -1.04 20.86 5.59
N GLU A 250 -1.39 20.42 4.37
CA GLU A 250 -2.39 21.07 3.53
C GLU A 250 -3.83 20.63 3.86
N LEU A 251 -4.02 19.55 4.64
CA LEU A 251 -5.35 19.00 4.90
C LEU A 251 -6.30 20.05 5.48
N LYS A 252 -5.91 20.77 6.53
CA LYS A 252 -6.78 21.81 7.15
C LYS A 252 -7.10 22.94 6.17
N GLN A 253 -6.12 23.35 5.36
CA GLN A 253 -6.28 24.43 4.38
C GLN A 253 -7.21 24.03 3.23
N ASN A 254 -7.14 22.76 2.81
CA ASN A 254 -7.96 22.16 1.76
C ASN A 254 -9.27 21.56 2.29
N GLN A 255 -9.76 22.01 3.45
CA GLN A 255 -11.00 21.54 4.08
C GLN A 255 -11.06 20.01 4.25
N TYR A 256 -9.91 19.40 4.55
CA TYR A 256 -9.67 17.96 4.71
C TYR A 256 -9.88 17.13 3.43
N SER A 257 -9.99 17.79 2.27
CA SER A 257 -9.97 17.11 0.98
C SER A 257 -8.57 16.54 0.70
N VAL A 258 -8.51 15.24 0.46
CA VAL A 258 -7.25 14.53 0.23
C VAL A 258 -6.91 14.55 -1.26
N THR A 259 -5.79 15.17 -1.59
CA THR A 259 -5.14 15.04 -2.90
C THR A 259 -3.92 14.14 -2.76
N TYR A 260 -3.75 13.22 -3.70
CA TYR A 260 -2.61 12.29 -3.72
C TYR A 260 -1.63 12.67 -4.82
N TYR A 261 -0.36 12.65 -4.48
CA TYR A 261 0.76 12.90 -5.38
C TYR A 261 1.61 11.63 -5.47
N ALA A 262 2.09 11.32 -6.67
CA ALA A 262 3.10 10.29 -6.80
C ALA A 262 4.36 10.71 -6.00
N PRO A 263 5.01 9.78 -5.29
CA PRO A 263 6.24 10.06 -4.55
C PRO A 263 7.40 10.44 -5.48
#